data_AF-A0A849MHT1-F1
#
_entry.id   AF-A0A849MHT1-F1
#
_cell.length_a   1.000
_cell.length_b   1.000
_cell.length_c   1.000
_cell.angle_alpha   90.00
_cell.angle_beta   90.00
_cell.angle_gamma   90.00
#
_symmetry.space_group_name_H-M   'P 1'
#
loop_
_entity.id
_entity.type
_entity.pdbx_description
1 polymer ?
#
loop_
_entity_poly.entity_id
_entity_poly.type
_entity_poly.pdbx_seq_one_letter_code
_entity_poly.pdbx_strand_id
1 'polypeptide(L)' 'MNDTAPEIARQVHQRYMEMDGQQRLLIGMEMFETARKIAISSFPENITEDEKRRLLCERFYKGLSEKAFPKEK' A
#
# COMPACT_ATOMS: atom_id res chain seq x y z
N MET A 1 -0.61 -5.27 -15.56
CA MET A 1 0.46 -4.43 -16.13
C MET A 1 0.65 -4.88 -17.56
N ASN A 2 0.20 -4.10 -18.54
CA ASN A 2 0.29 -4.46 -19.96
C ASN A 2 1.62 -4.00 -20.59
N ASP A 3 2.46 -3.34 -19.81
CA ASP A 3 3.82 -2.87 -20.09
C ASP A 3 4.89 -3.94 -19.82
N THR A 4 4.51 -5.10 -19.28
CA THR A 4 5.41 -6.24 -19.07
C THR A 4 5.32 -7.21 -20.25
N ALA A 5 6.46 -7.54 -20.86
CA ALA A 5 6.51 -8.54 -21.92
C ALA A 5 5.94 -9.89 -21.42
N PRO A 6 5.16 -10.63 -22.25
CA PRO A 6 4.50 -11.88 -21.82
C PRO A 6 5.47 -12.94 -21.27
N GLU A 7 6.69 -12.99 -21.80
CA GLU A 7 7.77 -13.83 -21.28
C GLU A 7 8.09 -13.52 -19.81
N ILE A 8 8.30 -12.26 -19.48
CA ILE A 8 8.67 -11.81 -18.14
C ILE A 8 7.51 -12.05 -17.17
N ALA A 9 6.27 -11.79 -17.60
CA ALA A 9 5.09 -12.07 -16.79
C ALA A 9 4.99 -13.56 -16.42
N ARG A 10 5.29 -14.47 -17.37
CA ARG A 10 5.34 -15.92 -17.11
C ARG A 10 6.45 -16.30 -16.13
N GLN A 11 7.65 -15.75 -16.29
CA GLN A 11 8.77 -16.01 -15.38
C GLN A 11 8.43 -15.57 -13.95
N VAL A 12 7.91 -14.35 -13.78
CA VAL A 12 7.48 -13.83 -12.47
C VAL A 12 6.41 -14.72 -11.85
N HIS A 13 5.38 -15.09 -12.62
CA HIS A 13 4.33 -15.98 -12.14
C HIS A 13 4.87 -17.33 -11.67
N GLN A 14 5.76 -17.95 -12.44
CA GLN A 14 6.39 -19.23 -12.06
C GLN A 14 7.15 -19.11 -10.74
N ARG A 15 7.92 -18.03 -10.53
CA ARG A 15 8.62 -17.79 -9.26
C ARG A 15 7.68 -17.68 -8.07
N TYR A 16 6.53 -17.02 -8.23
CA TYR A 16 5.51 -16.97 -7.18
C TYR A 16 4.88 -18.34 -6.90
N MET A 17 4.73 -19.20 -7.91
CA MET A 17 4.19 -20.56 -7.73
C MET A 17 5.18 -21.51 -7.07
N GLU A 18 6.48 -21.26 -7.20
CA GLU A 18 7.56 -22.00 -6.51
C GLU A 18 7.66 -21.64 -5.01
N MET A 19 7.05 -20.53 -4.58
CA MET A 19 7.06 -20.07 -3.19
C MET A 19 5.97 -20.73 -2.34
N ASP A 20 6.26 -20.90 -1.05
CA ASP A 20 5.25 -21.31 -0.08
C ASP A 20 4.27 -20.16 0.26
N GLY A 21 3.26 -20.47 1.07
CA GLY A 21 2.26 -19.48 1.49
C GLY A 21 2.83 -18.35 2.36
N GLN A 22 3.79 -18.65 3.23
CA GLN A 22 4.38 -17.69 4.16
C GLN A 22 5.27 -16.69 3.43
N GLN A 23 6.09 -17.15 2.49
CA GLN A 23 6.93 -16.31 1.64
C GLN A 23 6.09 -15.30 0.85
N ARG A 24 4.99 -15.77 0.24
CA ARG A 24 4.08 -14.89 -0.49
C ARG A 24 3.40 -13.85 0.41
N LEU A 25 3.03 -14.24 1.64
CA LEU A 25 2.48 -13.31 2.61
C LEU A 25 3.49 -12.21 2.98
N LEU A 26 4.74 -12.59 3.27
CA LEU A 26 5.80 -11.64 3.63
C LEU A 26 6.06 -10.63 2.50
N ILE A 27 6.17 -11.10 1.25
CA ILE A 27 6.31 -10.22 0.09
C ILE A 27 5.15 -9.23 0.01
N GLY A 28 3.91 -9.70 0.16
CA GLY A 28 2.74 -8.83 0.15
C GLY A 28 2.77 -7.77 1.26
N MET A 29 3.18 -8.16 2.47
CA MET A 29 3.34 -7.22 3.59
C MET A 29 4.43 -6.17 3.33
N GLU A 30 5.58 -6.58 2.81
CA GLU A 30 6.68 -5.66 2.50
C GLU A 30 6.33 -4.69 1.37
N MET A 31 5.61 -5.16 0.35
CA MET A 31 5.08 -4.31 -0.71
C MET A 31 4.11 -3.27 -0.16
N PHE A 32 3.22 -3.67 0.76
CA PHE A 32 2.28 -2.75 1.39
C PHE A 32 2.99 -1.70 2.25
N GLU A 33 3.96 -2.11 3.07
CA GLU A 33 4.77 -1.18 3.87
C GLU A 33 5.54 -0.19 2.99
N THR A 34 6.09 -0.66 1.87
CA THR A 34 6.79 0.20 0.90
C THR A 34 5.83 1.21 0.26
N ALA A 35 4.67 0.76 -0.20
CA ALA A 35 3.64 1.64 -0.77
C ALA A 35 3.15 2.68 0.26
N ARG A 36 2.97 2.27 1.51
CA ARG A 36 2.60 3.17 2.62
C ARG A 36 3.67 4.24 2.84
N LYS A 37 4.96 3.87 2.88
CA LYS A 37 6.07 4.83 3.02
C LYS A 37 6.09 5.85 1.88
N ILE A 38 5.91 5.41 0.64
CA ILE A 38 5.83 6.29 -0.54
C ILE A 38 4.62 7.23 -0.45
N ALA A 39 3.46 6.75 0.02
CA ALA A 39 2.29 7.61 0.17
C ALA A 39 2.50 8.68 1.26
N ILE A 40 3.09 8.30 2.40
CA ILE A 40 3.37 9.21 3.51
C ILE A 40 4.44 10.25 3.14
N SER A 41 5.39 9.92 2.26
CA SER A 41 6.48 10.86 1.91
C SER A 41 6.00 12.13 1.21
N SER A 42 4.75 12.18 0.73
CA SER A 42 4.15 13.40 0.17
C SER A 42 3.31 14.19 1.18
N PHE A 43 3.25 13.78 2.45
CA PHE A 43 2.43 14.44 3.46
C PHE A 43 3.16 15.63 4.10
N PRO A 44 2.43 16.61 4.66
CA PRO A 44 3.05 17.68 5.44
C PRO A 44 3.88 17.13 6.60
N GLU A 45 5.00 17.79 6.90
CA GLU A 45 5.79 17.51 8.09
C GLU A 45 5.06 17.99 9.36
N ASN A 46 5.41 17.43 10.52
CA ASN A 46 4.88 17.81 11.84
C ASN A 46 3.37 17.62 12.07
N ILE A 47 2.73 16.74 11.31
CA ILE A 47 1.34 16.31 11.57
C ILE A 47 1.29 15.15 12.57
N THR A 48 0.20 15.08 13.31
CA THR A 48 -0.07 14.01 14.27
C THR A 48 -0.29 12.65 13.58
N GLU A 49 -0.18 11.55 14.32
CA GLU A 49 -0.43 10.22 13.76
C GLU A 49 -1.90 10.02 13.31
N ASP A 50 -2.86 10.67 13.97
CA ASP A 50 -4.27 10.59 13.58
C ASP A 50 -4.56 11.38 12.31
N GLU A 51 -3.91 12.54 12.13
CA GLU A 51 -3.93 13.26 10.86
C GLU A 51 -3.28 12.46 9.73
N LYS A 52 -2.15 11.78 10.00
CA LYS A 52 -1.53 10.85 9.02
C LYS A 52 -2.48 9.72 8.63
N ARG A 53 -3.14 9.09 9.60
CA ARG A 53 -4.12 8.02 9.36
C ARG A 53 -5.30 8.52 8.53
N ARG A 54 -5.83 9.71 8.86
CA ARG A 54 -6.91 10.36 8.11
C ARG A 54 -6.49 10.65 6.67
N LEU A 55 -5.31 11.24 6.45
CA LEU A 55 -4.78 11.55 5.12
C LEU A 55 -4.52 10.28 4.28
N LEU A 56 -3.96 9.22 4.89
CA LEU A 56 -3.82 7.92 4.22
C LEU A 56 -5.18 7.36 3.80
N CYS A 57 -6.16 7.38 4.71
CA CYS A 57 -7.50 6.90 4.42
C CYS A 57 -8.15 7.69 3.29
N GLU A 58 -8.05 9.01 3.31
CA GLU A 58 -8.61 9.88 2.29
C GLU A 58 -7.96 9.63 0.92
N ARG A 59 -6.63 9.47 0.88
CA ARG A 59 -5.89 9.21 -0.36
C ARG A 59 -6.36 7.95 -1.08
N PHE A 60 -6.56 6.85 -0.34
CA PHE A 60 -6.87 5.54 -0.94
C PHE A 60 -8.37 5.28 -1.09
N TYR A 61 -9.20 5.78 -0.17
CA TYR A 61 -10.61 5.39 -0.08
C TYR A 61 -11.59 6.52 -0.35
N LYS A 62 -11.14 7.80 -0.36
CA LYS A 62 -11.92 9.02 -0.64
C LYS A 62 -13.27 9.15 0.10
N GLY A 63 -13.41 10.13 0.97
CA GLY A 63 -14.64 10.37 1.75
C GLY A 63 -14.88 9.39 2.91
N LEU A 64 -14.23 8.22 2.92
CA LEU A 64 -14.25 7.32 4.08
C LEU A 64 -13.57 7.93 5.30
N SER A 65 -12.59 8.82 5.10
CA SER A 65 -11.79 9.39 6.18
C SER A 65 -12.63 10.18 7.19
N GLU A 66 -13.74 10.78 6.76
CA GLU A 66 -14.67 11.51 7.62
C GLU A 66 -15.35 10.62 8.66
N LYS A 67 -15.64 9.37 8.27
CA LYS A 67 -16.31 8.38 9.11
C LYS A 67 -15.31 7.57 9.95
N ALA A 68 -14.20 7.17 9.33
CA ALA A 68 -13.20 6.31 9.97
C ALA A 68 -12.26 7.08 10.91
N PHE A 69 -12.00 8.36 10.63
CA PHE A 69 -11.08 9.22 11.38
C PHE A 69 -11.68 10.63 11.52
N PRO A 70 -12.80 10.80 12.25
CA PRO A 70 -13.46 12.10 12.40
C PRO A 70 -12.51 13.14 13.01
N LYS A 71 -12.61 14.39 12.56
CA LYS A 71 -11.86 15.48 13.20
C LYS A 71 -12.42 15.69 14.61
N GLU A 72 -11.55 15.80 15.61
CA GLU A 72 -11.96 16.28 16.92
C GLU A 72 -12.55 17.70 16.75
N LYS A 73 -13.65 17.98 17.46
CA LYS A 73 -14.39 19.24 17.36
C LYS A 73 -13.66 20.38 18.04
#